data_AF-F0XVC5-F1
#
_entry.id   AF-F0XVC5-F1
#
_cell.length_a   1.000
_cell.length_b   1.000
_cell.length_c   1.000
_cell.angle_alpha   90.00
_cell.angle_beta   90.00
_cell.angle_gamma   90.00
#
_symmetry.space_group_name_H-M   'P 1'
#
loop_
_entity.id
_entity.type
_entity.pdbx_description
1 polymer ?
#
loop_
_entity_poly.entity_id
_entity_poly.type
_entity_poly.pdbx_seq_one_letter_code
_entity_poly.pdbx_strand_id
1 'polypeptide(L)'
;VLTSIAIAESSLSFLGGLFVVFSFGFFPTLRSKFAFEQVAMMALADMGAALTYWFGSPRDRSGLCTSQAVLQQFFELSSVLWATVISTTLHLAMRRVEIDERRRRRAAYAFTWGASAVFALLPLSTSSYGASGAWCWIRPRPRLPSAAWRFSIFYVPVWIAIAYNGAVYANCAWVLERLRSVADDAAGEKLRGTIHRLARYPLILVACWSCATINRLQQIFAPDRPVFGLYVATVVTRSMLGFLNALAFGATANVR
;
A
#
# COMPACT_ATOMS: atom_id res chain seq x y z
N VAL A 1 -2.22 -7.75 -23.66
CA VAL A 1 -3.30 -8.04 -22.69
C VAL A 1 -2.92 -7.59 -21.28
N LEU A 2 -1.98 -8.24 -20.58
CA LEU A 2 -1.65 -7.90 -19.19
C LEU A 2 -1.27 -6.42 -18.99
N THR A 3 -0.43 -5.87 -19.88
CA THR A 3 -0.07 -4.44 -19.84
C THR A 3 -1.27 -3.52 -20.06
N SER A 4 -2.20 -3.88 -20.96
CA SER A 4 -3.42 -3.10 -21.22
C SER A 4 -4.34 -3.09 -20.00
N ILE A 5 -4.48 -4.25 -19.32
CA ILE A 5 -5.24 -4.38 -18.07
C ILE A 5 -4.61 -3.48 -16.99
N ALA A 6 -3.29 -3.57 -16.80
CA ALA A 6 -2.55 -2.77 -15.83
C ALA A 6 -2.77 -1.27 -16.03
N ILE A 7 -2.73 -0.79 -17.27
CA ILE A 7 -2.94 0.62 -17.63
C ILE A 7 -4.38 1.06 -17.35
N ALA A 8 -5.38 0.24 -17.71
CA ALA A 8 -6.78 0.57 -17.48
C ALA A 8 -7.08 0.70 -15.98
N GLU A 9 -6.61 -0.25 -15.17
CA GLU A 9 -6.84 -0.26 -13.72
C GLU A 9 -6.02 0.81 -13.00
N SER A 10 -4.77 1.04 -13.41
CA SER A 10 -3.97 2.11 -12.83
C SER A 10 -4.58 3.48 -13.12
N SER A 11 -5.32 3.63 -14.22
CA SER A 11 -6.06 4.87 -14.50
C SER A 11 -7.17 5.12 -13.47
N LEU A 12 -7.92 4.09 -13.09
CA LEU A 12 -8.90 4.18 -12.00
C LEU A 12 -8.22 4.49 -10.67
N SER A 13 -7.08 3.86 -10.39
CA SER A 13 -6.28 4.12 -9.19
C SER A 13 -5.78 5.55 -9.13
N PHE A 14 -5.30 6.08 -10.25
CA PHE A 14 -4.83 7.46 -10.36
C PHE A 14 -5.97 8.47 -10.14
N LEU A 15 -7.13 8.25 -10.77
CA LEU A 15 -8.32 9.11 -10.58
C LEU A 15 -8.83 9.06 -9.14
N GLY A 16 -8.87 7.86 -8.53
CA GLY A 16 -9.23 7.70 -7.13
C GLY A 16 -8.27 8.44 -6.20
N GLY A 17 -6.96 8.29 -6.41
CA GLY A 17 -5.95 9.02 -5.66
C GLY A 17 -6.05 10.53 -5.83
N LEU A 18 -6.28 11.01 -7.06
CA LEU A 18 -6.49 12.42 -7.38
C LEU A 18 -7.69 12.98 -6.60
N PHE A 19 -8.80 12.24 -6.54
CA PHE A 19 -9.97 12.62 -5.74
C PHE A 19 -9.63 12.79 -4.26
N VAL A 20 -8.87 11.86 -3.67
CA VAL A 20 -8.46 11.93 -2.25
C VAL A 20 -7.54 13.13 -2.00
N VAL A 21 -6.51 13.31 -2.82
CA VAL A 21 -5.54 14.41 -2.68
C VAL A 21 -6.22 15.76 -2.89
N PHE A 22 -7.10 15.88 -3.89
CA PHE A 22 -7.86 17.09 -4.15
C PHE A 22 -8.82 17.41 -3.00
N SER A 23 -9.54 16.41 -2.48
CA SER A 23 -10.40 16.57 -1.30
C SER A 23 -9.62 17.09 -0.10
N PHE A 24 -8.44 16.51 0.17
CA PHE A 24 -7.58 16.98 1.23
C PHE A 24 -7.12 18.43 1.02
N GLY A 25 -6.72 18.81 -0.19
CA GLY A 25 -6.30 20.18 -0.50
C GLY A 25 -7.43 21.20 -0.35
N PHE A 26 -8.62 20.87 -0.84
CA PHE A 26 -9.75 21.79 -0.94
C PHE A 26 -10.47 22.01 0.39
N PHE A 27 -10.62 20.98 1.23
CA PHE A 27 -11.40 21.08 2.47
C PHE A 27 -10.51 21.38 3.70
N PRO A 28 -10.55 22.59 4.29
CA PRO A 28 -9.70 22.96 5.43
C PRO A 28 -9.93 22.08 6.67
N THR A 29 -11.17 21.60 6.86
CA THR A 29 -11.56 20.70 7.96
C THR A 29 -10.85 19.34 7.90
N LEU A 30 -10.43 18.90 6.71
CA LEU A 30 -9.63 17.69 6.56
C LEU A 30 -8.16 17.98 6.86
N ARG A 31 -7.63 19.12 6.38
CA ARG A 31 -6.23 19.54 6.59
C ARG A 31 -5.86 19.76 8.05
N SER A 32 -6.82 20.09 8.90
CA SER A 32 -6.57 20.29 10.33
C SER A 32 -6.29 19.00 11.11
N LYS A 33 -6.41 17.82 10.49
CA LYS A 33 -6.25 16.52 11.16
C LYS A 33 -5.15 15.71 10.51
N PHE A 34 -4.12 15.39 11.29
CA PHE A 34 -2.99 14.56 10.85
C PHE A 34 -3.41 13.19 10.28
N ALA A 35 -4.51 12.59 10.76
CA ALA A 35 -5.02 11.34 10.22
C ALA A 35 -5.43 11.43 8.73
N PHE A 36 -6.00 12.56 8.29
CA PHE A 36 -6.36 12.75 6.88
C PHE A 36 -5.14 13.08 6.01
N GLU A 37 -4.14 13.77 6.58
CA GLU A 37 -2.84 13.99 5.92
C GLU A 37 -2.19 12.64 5.55
N GLN A 38 -2.20 11.66 6.45
CA GLN A 38 -1.67 10.32 6.19
C GLN A 38 -2.38 9.62 5.03
N VAL A 39 -3.71 9.70 4.96
CA VAL A 39 -4.48 9.10 3.87
C VAL A 39 -4.19 9.80 2.55
N ALA A 40 -4.02 11.13 2.55
CA ALA A 40 -3.63 11.88 1.36
C ALA A 40 -2.22 11.51 0.88
N MET A 41 -1.25 11.31 1.78
CA MET A 41 0.09 10.86 1.42
C MET A 41 0.11 9.43 0.90
N MET A 42 -0.72 8.54 1.45
CA MET A 42 -0.94 7.19 0.90
C MET A 42 -1.50 7.25 -0.52
N ALA A 43 -2.53 8.06 -0.75
CA ALA A 43 -3.12 8.27 -2.06
C ALA A 43 -2.11 8.87 -3.06
N LEU A 44 -1.25 9.78 -2.62
CA LEU A 44 -0.14 10.30 -3.44
C LEU A 44 0.84 9.19 -3.83
N ALA A 45 1.17 8.29 -2.90
CA ALA A 45 1.99 7.12 -3.21
C ALA A 45 1.29 6.19 -4.21
N ASP A 46 0.00 5.91 -4.03
CA ASP A 46 -0.79 5.10 -4.96
C ASP A 46 -0.86 5.71 -6.37
N MET A 47 -1.00 7.04 -6.48
CA MET A 47 -0.92 7.76 -7.76
C MET A 47 0.46 7.60 -8.40
N GLY A 48 1.52 7.74 -7.61
CA GLY A 48 2.90 7.52 -8.07
C GLY A 48 3.09 6.12 -8.63
N ALA A 49 2.61 5.08 -7.92
CA ALA A 49 2.63 3.70 -8.40
C ALA A 49 1.81 3.54 -9.68
N ALA A 50 0.61 4.13 -9.76
CA ALA A 50 -0.25 4.08 -10.92
C ALA A 50 0.42 4.65 -12.19
N LEU A 51 1.15 5.77 -12.06
CA LEU A 51 1.92 6.37 -13.15
C LEU A 51 2.99 5.43 -13.71
N THR A 52 3.61 4.60 -12.86
CA THR A 52 4.64 3.66 -13.33
C THR A 52 4.06 2.57 -14.24
N TYR A 53 2.80 2.17 -14.04
CA TYR A 53 2.14 1.20 -14.93
C TYR A 53 1.86 1.79 -16.32
N TRP A 54 1.72 3.11 -16.46
CA TRP A 54 1.54 3.77 -17.77
C TRP A 54 2.78 3.69 -18.67
N PHE A 55 3.97 3.43 -18.10
CA PHE A 55 5.17 3.21 -18.90
C PHE A 55 5.09 1.88 -19.69
N GLY A 56 4.12 1.03 -19.37
CA GLY A 56 3.84 -0.22 -20.07
C GLY A 56 4.91 -1.27 -19.79
N SER A 57 5.42 -1.90 -20.87
CA SER A 57 6.49 -2.90 -20.82
C SER A 57 7.73 -2.42 -21.58
N PRO A 58 8.53 -1.50 -21.00
CA PRO A 58 9.76 -1.03 -21.61
C PRO A 58 10.75 -2.17 -21.91
N ARG A 59 11.67 -1.93 -22.85
CA ARG A 59 12.75 -2.88 -23.18
C ARG A 59 13.62 -3.16 -21.95
N ASP A 60 13.97 -4.43 -21.73
CA ASP A 60 14.85 -4.84 -20.62
C ASP A 60 16.17 -4.04 -20.64
N ARG A 61 16.69 -3.72 -19.45
CA ARG A 61 17.92 -2.94 -19.22
C ARG A 61 17.93 -1.53 -19.83
N SER A 62 16.79 -0.98 -20.25
CA SER A 62 16.71 0.43 -20.62
C SER A 62 16.66 1.35 -19.39
N GLY A 63 17.02 2.62 -19.58
CA GLY A 63 16.83 3.66 -18.55
C GLY A 63 15.37 3.75 -18.11
N LEU A 64 14.42 3.71 -19.06
CA LEU A 64 12.99 3.73 -18.77
C LEU A 64 12.54 2.52 -17.93
N CYS A 65 13.02 1.33 -18.24
CA CYS A 65 12.74 0.11 -17.47
C CYS A 65 13.26 0.20 -16.03
N THR A 66 14.47 0.75 -15.86
CA THR A 66 15.08 0.93 -14.53
C THR A 66 14.32 1.99 -13.73
N SER A 67 13.98 3.13 -14.35
CA SER A 67 13.17 4.18 -13.72
C SER A 67 11.79 3.67 -13.32
N GLN A 68 11.12 2.91 -14.19
CA GLN A 68 9.84 2.25 -13.88
C GLN A 68 9.97 1.39 -12.63
N ALA A 69 10.99 0.51 -12.60
CA ALA A 69 11.18 -0.44 -11.51
C ALA A 69 11.50 0.23 -10.17
N VAL A 70 12.35 1.27 -10.17
CA VAL A 70 12.71 2.04 -8.97
C VAL A 70 11.50 2.79 -8.43
N LEU A 71 10.79 3.51 -9.30
CA LEU A 71 9.62 4.29 -8.88
C LEU A 71 8.49 3.38 -8.40
N GLN A 72 8.26 2.26 -9.08
CA GLN A 72 7.23 1.31 -8.68
C GLN A 72 7.55 0.71 -7.30
N GLN A 73 8.79 0.31 -7.08
CA GLN A 73 9.27 -0.18 -5.78
C GLN A 73 9.10 0.87 -4.67
N PHE A 74 9.46 2.12 -4.95
CA PHE A 74 9.35 3.23 -3.99
C PHE A 74 7.90 3.52 -3.61
N PHE A 75 7.03 3.72 -4.60
CA PHE A 75 5.67 4.15 -4.37
C PHE A 75 4.77 3.06 -3.80
N GLU A 76 4.89 1.81 -4.27
CA GLU A 76 4.10 0.69 -3.72
C GLU A 76 4.46 0.44 -2.25
N LEU A 77 5.75 0.45 -1.91
CA LEU A 77 6.17 0.27 -0.52
C LEU A 77 5.74 1.47 0.35
N SER A 78 5.85 2.69 -0.18
CA SER A 78 5.41 3.90 0.54
C SER A 78 3.92 3.83 0.89
N SER A 79 3.07 3.38 -0.03
CA SER A 79 1.62 3.20 0.21
C SER A 79 1.36 2.24 1.38
N VAL A 80 2.02 1.08 1.40
CA VAL A 80 1.89 0.09 2.49
C VAL A 80 2.41 0.64 3.83
N LEU A 81 3.50 1.39 3.82
CA LEU A 81 4.04 2.01 5.04
C LEU A 81 3.11 3.13 5.55
N TRP A 82 2.48 3.91 4.68
CA TRP A 82 1.47 4.89 5.10
C TRP A 82 0.25 4.23 5.75
N ALA A 83 -0.23 3.11 5.22
CA ALA A 83 -1.28 2.33 5.90
C ALA A 83 -0.85 1.90 7.31
N THR A 84 0.42 1.51 7.47
CA THR A 84 1.01 1.16 8.78
C THR A 84 1.06 2.34 9.74
N VAL A 85 1.37 3.55 9.25
CA VAL A 85 1.31 4.79 10.04
C VAL A 85 -0.13 5.13 10.45
N ILE A 86 -1.12 4.89 9.57
CA ILE A 86 -2.55 5.06 9.88
C ILE A 86 -2.98 4.10 10.99
N SER A 87 -2.62 2.82 10.90
CA SER A 87 -2.91 1.84 11.95
C SER A 87 -2.23 2.17 13.27
N THR A 88 -0.95 2.56 13.23
CA THR A 88 -0.25 3.06 14.44
C THR A 88 -0.98 4.25 15.03
N THR A 89 -1.53 5.11 14.17
CA THR A 89 -2.26 6.29 14.60
C THR A 89 -3.55 5.96 15.33
N LEU A 90 -4.27 4.97 14.83
CA LEU A 90 -5.44 4.42 15.49
C LEU A 90 -5.09 3.77 16.82
N HIS A 91 -4.00 2.99 16.86
CA HIS A 91 -3.56 2.29 18.08
C HIS A 91 -3.24 3.26 19.22
N LEU A 92 -2.52 4.34 18.92
CA LEU A 92 -2.19 5.37 19.90
C LEU A 92 -3.42 6.17 20.36
N ALA A 93 -4.33 6.48 19.44
CA ALA A 93 -5.58 7.15 19.77
C ALA A 93 -6.46 6.31 20.71
N MET A 94 -6.54 5.00 20.48
CA MET A 94 -7.24 4.05 21.35
C MET A 94 -6.66 4.01 22.76
N ARG A 95 -5.33 4.05 22.87
CA ARG A 95 -4.62 4.05 24.16
C ARG A 95 -4.54 5.41 24.83
N ARG A 96 -5.12 6.46 24.21
CA ARG A 96 -5.04 7.86 24.68
C ARG A 96 -3.60 8.30 24.96
N VAL A 97 -2.65 7.80 24.16
CA VAL A 97 -1.24 8.17 24.31
C VAL A 97 -1.03 9.52 23.63
N GLU A 98 -0.73 10.54 24.43
CA GLU A 98 -0.35 11.85 23.94
C GLU A 98 1.08 11.81 23.42
N ILE A 99 1.26 12.19 22.16
CA ILE A 99 2.56 12.33 21.51
C ILE A 99 2.56 13.67 20.81
N ASP A 100 3.68 14.40 20.89
CA ASP A 100 3.90 15.61 20.09
C ASP A 100 3.64 15.32 18.60
N GLU A 101 2.62 15.99 18.06
CA GLU A 101 2.16 15.83 16.69
C GLU A 101 3.27 16.20 15.69
N ARG A 102 4.11 17.19 16.03
CA ARG A 102 5.21 17.62 15.15
C ARG A 102 6.28 16.55 15.03
N ARG A 103 6.74 15.99 16.14
CA ARG A 103 7.71 14.88 16.16
C ARG A 103 7.15 13.67 15.44
N ARG A 104 5.89 13.33 15.69
CA ARG A 104 5.21 12.20 15.07
C ARG A 104 5.08 12.35 13.56
N ARG A 105 4.69 13.53 13.07
CA ARG A 105 4.64 13.83 11.64
C ARG A 105 6.00 13.64 10.99
N ARG A 106 7.06 14.22 11.56
CA ARG A 106 8.43 14.03 11.04
C ARG A 106 8.84 12.55 11.01
N ALA A 107 8.55 11.81 12.08
CA ALA A 107 8.85 10.38 12.15
C ALA A 107 8.08 9.58 11.08
N ALA A 108 6.81 9.89 10.85
CA ALA A 108 6.00 9.25 9.81
C ALA A 108 6.59 9.47 8.41
N TYR A 109 6.90 10.72 8.03
CA TYR A 109 7.48 11.02 6.72
C TYR A 109 8.87 10.40 6.55
N ALA A 110 9.72 10.47 7.58
CA ALA A 110 11.05 9.86 7.53
C ALA A 110 10.96 8.33 7.41
N PHE A 111 10.03 7.69 8.12
CA PHE A 111 9.80 6.26 8.03
C PHE A 111 9.26 5.85 6.67
N THR A 112 8.18 6.48 6.17
CA THR A 112 7.50 6.05 4.95
C THR A 112 8.33 6.32 3.71
N TRP A 113 8.74 7.57 3.49
CA TRP A 113 9.51 7.95 2.31
C TRP A 113 10.97 7.53 2.41
N GLY A 114 11.58 7.68 3.59
CA GLY A 114 12.98 7.33 3.79
C GLY A 114 13.22 5.83 3.67
N ALA A 115 12.43 4.98 4.36
CA ALA A 115 12.58 3.54 4.22
C ALA A 115 12.29 3.10 2.79
N SER A 116 11.23 3.60 2.16
CA SER A 116 10.91 3.25 0.77
C SER A 116 12.01 3.63 -0.20
N ALA A 117 12.66 4.78 -0.02
CA ALA A 117 13.81 5.18 -0.82
C ALA A 117 14.98 4.21 -0.64
N VAL A 118 15.33 3.84 0.59
CA VAL A 118 16.38 2.85 0.86
C VAL A 118 16.08 1.52 0.15
N PHE A 119 14.87 0.97 0.34
CA PHE A 119 14.47 -0.29 -0.29
C PHE A 119 14.40 -0.21 -1.82
N ALA A 120 14.09 0.96 -2.39
CA ALA A 120 14.09 1.18 -3.83
C ALA A 120 15.50 1.34 -4.43
N LEU A 121 16.47 1.84 -3.67
CA LEU A 121 17.84 2.04 -4.15
C LEU A 121 18.71 0.79 -3.98
N LEU A 122 18.46 -0.05 -2.97
CA LEU A 122 19.24 -1.27 -2.71
C LEU A 122 19.43 -2.18 -3.96
N PRO A 123 18.40 -2.47 -4.78
CA PRO A 123 18.56 -3.34 -5.95
C PRO A 123 19.41 -2.72 -7.07
N LEU A 124 19.70 -1.41 -7.06
CA LEU A 124 20.62 -0.78 -8.00
C LEU A 124 22.06 -1.25 -7.76
N SER A 125 22.45 -1.44 -6.50
CA SER A 125 23.81 -1.88 -6.12
C SER A 125 24.20 -3.23 -6.73
N THR A 126 23.21 -4.10 -7.01
CA THR A 126 23.40 -5.42 -7.60
C THR A 126 22.89 -5.51 -9.04
N SER A 127 22.51 -4.37 -9.65
CA SER A 127 21.90 -4.33 -10.98
C SER A 127 20.73 -5.32 -11.12
N SER A 128 19.86 -5.38 -10.11
CA SER A 128 18.80 -6.40 -10.03
C SER A 128 17.51 -6.03 -10.78
N TYR A 129 17.30 -4.75 -11.12
CA TYR A 129 16.14 -4.30 -11.88
C TYR A 129 16.15 -4.74 -13.36
N GLY A 130 14.96 -4.86 -13.95
CA GLY A 130 14.71 -5.19 -15.35
C GLY A 130 13.32 -5.80 -15.60
N ALA A 131 13.09 -6.35 -16.78
CA ALA A 131 11.77 -6.84 -17.19
C ALA A 131 11.27 -7.99 -16.30
N SER A 132 10.00 -7.91 -15.87
CA SER A 132 9.38 -8.89 -14.96
C SER A 132 7.91 -9.21 -15.33
N GLY A 133 7.65 -9.42 -16.61
CA GLY A 133 6.31 -9.71 -17.14
C GLY A 133 5.74 -8.48 -17.84
N ALA A 134 4.64 -7.94 -17.33
CA ALA A 134 3.92 -6.82 -17.95
C ALA A 134 4.54 -5.42 -17.69
N TRP A 135 5.56 -5.35 -16.82
CA TRP A 135 6.28 -4.15 -16.41
C TRP A 135 7.72 -4.50 -15.99
N CYS A 136 8.54 -3.48 -15.74
CA CYS A 136 9.86 -3.62 -15.14
C CYS A 136 9.81 -3.59 -13.61
N TRP A 137 10.51 -4.52 -13.00
CA TRP A 137 10.70 -4.61 -11.55
C TRP A 137 12.02 -5.35 -11.26
N ILE A 138 12.11 -6.15 -10.21
CA ILE A 138 13.28 -7.00 -9.94
C ILE A 138 13.24 -8.20 -10.89
N ARG A 139 14.31 -8.44 -11.65
CA ARG A 139 14.36 -9.49 -12.67
C ARG A 139 14.20 -10.89 -12.06
N PRO A 140 13.41 -11.77 -12.69
CA PRO A 140 13.43 -13.19 -12.35
C PRO A 140 14.74 -13.76 -12.89
N ARG A 141 15.65 -14.21 -12.02
CA ARG A 141 16.79 -15.03 -12.46
C ARG A 141 16.54 -16.48 -12.03
N PRO A 142 16.98 -17.47 -12.81
CA PRO A 142 16.83 -18.89 -12.46
C PRO A 142 17.62 -19.33 -11.21
N ARG A 143 18.30 -18.41 -10.50
CA ARG A 143 19.05 -18.68 -9.28
C ARG A 143 18.33 -18.08 -8.05
N LEU A 144 18.36 -18.82 -6.94
CA LEU A 144 17.85 -18.46 -5.60
C LEU A 144 18.09 -17.00 -5.16
N PRO A 145 19.23 -16.33 -5.47
CA PRO A 145 19.45 -14.95 -5.04
C PRO A 145 18.43 -13.92 -5.57
N SER A 146 17.80 -14.16 -6.73
CA SER A 146 16.84 -13.20 -7.29
C SER A 146 15.45 -13.29 -6.63
N ALA A 147 15.04 -14.50 -6.26
CA ALA A 147 13.87 -14.71 -5.41
C ALA A 147 14.12 -14.08 -4.04
N ALA A 148 15.31 -14.29 -3.45
CA ALA A 148 15.69 -13.68 -2.18
C ALA A 148 15.57 -12.14 -2.23
N TRP A 149 16.07 -11.48 -3.30
CA TRP A 149 15.89 -10.03 -3.46
C TRP A 149 14.42 -9.62 -3.40
N ARG A 150 13.55 -10.23 -4.23
CA ARG A 150 12.12 -9.89 -4.28
C ARG A 150 11.43 -10.03 -2.93
N PHE A 151 11.72 -11.10 -2.21
CA PHE A 151 11.13 -11.33 -0.89
C PHE A 151 11.70 -10.37 0.15
N SER A 152 13.02 -10.25 0.26
CA SER A 152 13.68 -9.44 1.28
C SER A 152 13.39 -7.95 1.17
N ILE A 153 13.35 -7.40 -0.06
CA ILE A 153 13.15 -5.95 -0.23
C ILE A 153 11.70 -5.52 -0.41
N PHE A 154 10.77 -6.46 -0.56
CA PHE A 154 9.38 -6.10 -0.84
C PHE A 154 8.37 -6.98 -0.11
N TYR A 155 8.28 -8.28 -0.43
CA TYR A 155 7.21 -9.10 0.15
C TYR A 155 7.33 -9.25 1.67
N VAL A 156 8.53 -9.44 2.23
CA VAL A 156 8.72 -9.53 3.68
C VAL A 156 8.33 -8.21 4.38
N PRO A 157 8.86 -7.04 3.99
CA PRO A 157 8.38 -5.75 4.52
C PRO A 157 6.87 -5.56 4.42
N VAL A 158 6.27 -5.90 3.26
CA VAL A 158 4.82 -5.79 3.03
C VAL A 158 4.03 -6.72 3.95
N TRP A 159 4.42 -7.98 4.11
CA TRP A 159 3.71 -8.92 4.97
C TRP A 159 3.90 -8.62 6.46
N ILE A 160 5.06 -8.09 6.88
CA ILE A 160 5.26 -7.57 8.23
C ILE A 160 4.29 -6.40 8.48
N ALA A 161 4.19 -5.46 7.54
CA ALA A 161 3.25 -4.36 7.63
C ALA A 161 1.80 -4.87 7.69
N ILE A 162 1.39 -5.77 6.80
CA ILE A 162 0.05 -6.37 6.79
C ILE A 162 -0.27 -7.05 8.12
N ALA A 163 0.64 -7.87 8.64
CA ALA A 163 0.46 -8.57 9.92
C ALA A 163 0.30 -7.57 11.07
N TYR A 164 1.12 -6.52 11.11
CA TYR A 164 1.00 -5.45 12.11
C TYR A 164 -0.34 -4.71 12.01
N ASN A 165 -0.76 -4.31 10.81
CA ASN A 165 -2.06 -3.64 10.61
C ASN A 165 -3.22 -4.53 11.08
N GLY A 166 -3.18 -5.82 10.76
CA GLY A 166 -4.16 -6.82 11.21
C GLY A 166 -4.17 -6.98 12.73
N ALA A 167 -3.00 -7.08 13.37
CA ALA A 167 -2.88 -7.19 14.82
C ALA A 167 -3.43 -5.95 15.55
N VAL A 168 -3.14 -4.74 15.05
CA VAL A 168 -3.69 -3.50 15.58
C VAL A 168 -5.21 -3.49 15.46
N TYR A 169 -5.75 -3.86 14.29
CA TYR A 169 -7.20 -3.90 14.08
C TYR A 169 -7.88 -4.92 15.02
N ALA A 170 -7.33 -6.13 15.12
CA ALA A 170 -7.84 -7.17 16.01
C ALA A 170 -7.82 -6.72 17.47
N ASN A 171 -6.74 -6.06 17.91
CA ASN A 171 -6.66 -5.48 19.24
C ASN A 171 -7.73 -4.39 19.47
N CYS A 172 -7.92 -3.48 18.50
CA CYS A 172 -8.94 -2.44 18.57
C CYS A 172 -10.36 -3.04 18.65
N ALA A 173 -10.67 -4.04 17.83
CA ALA A 173 -11.96 -4.73 17.84
C ALA A 173 -12.21 -5.41 19.19
N TRP A 174 -11.22 -6.16 19.70
CA TRP A 174 -11.30 -6.84 20.99
C TRP A 174 -11.51 -5.86 22.16
N VAL A 175 -10.78 -4.75 22.21
CA VAL A 175 -10.97 -3.72 23.25
C VAL A 175 -12.36 -3.10 23.17
N LEU A 176 -12.86 -2.80 21.98
CA LEU A 176 -14.20 -2.21 21.80
C LEU A 176 -15.34 -3.14 22.21
N GLU A 177 -15.19 -4.45 21.96
CA GLU A 177 -16.14 -5.47 22.41
C GLU A 177 -16.12 -5.58 23.94
N ARG A 178 -14.94 -5.54 24.55
CA ARG A 178 -14.80 -5.60 26.01
C ARG A 178 -15.42 -4.39 26.72
N LEU A 179 -15.33 -3.21 26.09
CA LEU A 179 -15.92 -1.98 26.61
C LEU A 179 -17.41 -1.81 26.26
N ARG A 180 -18.00 -2.74 25.50
CA ARG A 180 -19.40 -2.68 25.06
C ARG A 180 -20.42 -2.70 26.18
N SER A 181 -20.12 -3.40 27.28
CA SER A 181 -21.01 -3.44 28.45
C SER A 181 -20.84 -2.24 29.41
N VAL A 182 -19.82 -1.41 29.20
CA VAL A 182 -19.45 -0.33 30.14
C VAL A 182 -19.77 1.06 29.58
N ALA A 183 -19.73 1.23 28.26
CA ALA A 183 -19.93 2.52 27.60
C ALA A 183 -20.92 2.40 26.43
N ASP A 184 -22.17 2.75 26.71
CA ASP A 184 -23.21 3.05 25.71
C ASP A 184 -23.22 4.56 25.37
N ASP A 185 -22.05 5.18 25.45
CA ASP A 185 -21.86 6.61 25.22
C ASP A 185 -21.64 6.89 23.73
N ALA A 186 -22.18 8.02 23.25
CA ALA A 186 -22.03 8.51 21.87
C ALA A 186 -20.55 8.59 21.40
N ALA A 187 -19.61 8.79 22.33
CA ALA A 187 -18.18 8.78 22.05
C ALA A 187 -17.66 7.39 21.64
N GLY A 188 -18.15 6.31 22.29
CA GLY A 188 -17.79 4.93 21.99
C GLY A 188 -18.30 4.50 20.61
N GLU A 189 -19.52 4.90 20.24
CA GLU A 189 -20.08 4.61 18.92
C GLU A 189 -19.33 5.30 17.79
N LYS A 190 -18.96 6.58 17.98
CA LYS A 190 -18.11 7.32 17.02
C LYS A 190 -16.74 6.67 16.83
N LEU A 191 -16.15 6.14 17.91
CA LEU A 191 -14.88 5.42 17.88
C LEU A 191 -14.99 4.09 17.13
N ARG A 192 -16.04 3.29 17.41
CA ARG A 192 -16.36 2.05 16.68
C ARG A 192 -16.50 2.31 15.18
N GLY A 193 -17.28 3.32 14.81
CA GLY A 193 -17.45 3.71 13.40
C GLY A 193 -16.13 4.11 12.75
N THR A 194 -15.23 4.77 13.48
CA THR A 194 -13.88 5.09 12.97
C THR A 194 -13.04 3.84 12.75
N ILE A 195 -13.05 2.90 13.69
CA ILE A 195 -12.31 1.63 13.57
C ILE A 195 -12.81 0.79 12.40
N HIS A 196 -14.12 0.61 12.24
CA HIS A 196 -14.69 -0.15 11.11
C HIS A 196 -14.36 0.48 9.74
N ARG A 197 -14.30 1.81 9.65
CA ARG A 197 -13.90 2.49 8.41
C ARG A 197 -12.44 2.25 8.08
N LEU A 198 -11.57 2.35 9.08
CA LEU A 198 -10.12 2.15 8.92
C LEU A 198 -9.76 0.67 8.68
N ALA A 199 -10.58 -0.27 9.13
CA ALA A 199 -10.44 -1.71 8.90
C ALA A 199 -10.38 -2.11 7.42
N ARG A 200 -10.93 -1.26 6.54
CA ARG A 200 -10.96 -1.51 5.09
C ARG A 200 -9.55 -1.53 4.51
N TYR A 201 -8.64 -0.67 4.99
CA TYR A 201 -7.27 -0.58 4.48
C TYR A 201 -6.47 -1.89 4.64
N PRO A 202 -6.38 -2.53 5.82
CA PRO A 202 -5.70 -3.83 5.94
C PRO A 202 -6.35 -4.94 5.13
N LEU A 203 -7.69 -4.97 5.02
CA LEU A 203 -8.38 -5.97 4.21
C LEU A 203 -8.04 -5.82 2.72
N ILE A 204 -7.99 -4.57 2.23
CA ILE A 204 -7.55 -4.24 0.87
C ILE A 204 -6.10 -4.71 0.67
N LEU A 205 -5.19 -4.39 1.59
CA LEU A 205 -3.80 -4.82 1.50
C LEU A 205 -3.65 -6.34 1.43
N VAL A 206 -4.35 -7.09 2.30
CA VAL A 206 -4.33 -8.56 2.27
C VAL A 206 -4.82 -9.07 0.93
N ALA A 207 -5.98 -8.60 0.46
CA ALA A 207 -6.55 -9.04 -0.82
C ALA A 207 -5.60 -8.74 -2.00
N CYS A 208 -5.03 -7.54 -2.03
CA CYS A 208 -4.17 -7.07 -3.11
C CYS A 208 -2.83 -7.82 -3.17
N TRP A 209 -2.18 -8.01 -2.03
CA TRP A 209 -0.84 -8.60 -1.97
C TRP A 209 -0.83 -10.13 -1.90
N SER A 210 -1.94 -10.78 -1.50
CA SER A 210 -2.06 -12.24 -1.50
C SER A 210 -1.94 -12.82 -2.92
N CYS A 211 -2.68 -12.26 -3.89
CA CYS A 211 -2.63 -12.74 -5.27
C CYS A 211 -1.22 -12.65 -5.86
N ALA A 212 -0.55 -11.51 -5.64
CA ALA A 212 0.83 -11.31 -6.05
C ALA A 212 1.79 -12.32 -5.40
N THR A 213 1.64 -12.55 -4.09
CA THR A 213 2.48 -13.48 -3.34
C THR A 213 2.29 -14.92 -3.81
N ILE A 214 1.04 -15.37 -3.98
CA ILE A 214 0.71 -16.71 -4.49
C ILE A 214 1.30 -16.92 -5.87
N ASN A 215 1.15 -15.93 -6.78
CA ASN A 215 1.75 -15.99 -8.11
C ASN A 215 3.28 -16.12 -8.05
N ARG A 216 3.95 -15.44 -7.10
CA ARG A 216 5.40 -15.58 -6.94
C ARG A 216 5.83 -16.90 -6.33
N LEU A 217 5.09 -17.45 -5.37
CA LEU A 217 5.35 -18.79 -4.86
C LEU A 217 5.17 -19.83 -5.97
N GLN A 218 4.12 -19.72 -6.79
CA GLN A 218 3.91 -20.60 -7.94
C GLN A 218 5.10 -20.58 -8.90
N GLN A 219 5.62 -19.41 -9.24
CA GLN A 219 6.79 -19.26 -10.11
C GLN A 219 8.08 -19.87 -9.51
N ILE A 220 8.18 -19.97 -8.17
CA ILE A 220 9.32 -20.59 -7.51
C ILE A 220 9.18 -22.13 -7.52
N PHE A 221 8.01 -22.64 -7.19
CA PHE A 221 7.79 -24.09 -7.04
C PHE A 221 7.51 -24.81 -8.36
N ALA A 222 6.98 -24.11 -9.36
CA ALA A 222 6.63 -24.68 -10.66
C ALA A 222 6.98 -23.70 -11.81
N PRO A 223 8.27 -23.38 -12.02
CA PRO A 223 8.70 -22.41 -13.03
C PRO A 223 8.29 -22.81 -14.47
N ASP A 224 8.25 -24.11 -14.76
CA ASP A 224 7.93 -24.64 -16.10
C ASP A 224 6.43 -24.69 -16.40
N ARG A 225 5.57 -24.36 -15.42
CA ARG A 225 4.11 -24.40 -15.54
C ARG A 225 3.48 -23.07 -15.09
N PRO A 226 3.75 -21.94 -15.78
CA PRO A 226 3.19 -20.66 -15.40
C PRO A 226 1.66 -20.64 -15.53
N VAL A 227 0.97 -20.16 -14.50
CA VAL A 227 -0.50 -20.08 -14.49
C VAL A 227 -0.95 -18.68 -14.88
N PHE A 228 -1.40 -18.51 -16.12
CA PHE A 228 -1.80 -17.19 -16.66
C PHE A 228 -2.84 -16.46 -15.78
N GLY A 229 -3.81 -17.19 -15.22
CA GLY A 229 -4.82 -16.62 -14.31
C GLY A 229 -4.22 -15.93 -13.08
N LEU A 230 -3.12 -16.46 -12.51
CA LEU A 230 -2.42 -15.83 -11.39
C LEU A 230 -1.71 -14.53 -11.79
N TYR A 231 -1.23 -14.43 -13.03
CA TYR A 231 -0.69 -13.18 -13.57
C TYR A 231 -1.80 -12.14 -13.72
N VAL A 232 -2.93 -12.51 -14.32
CA VAL A 232 -4.10 -11.60 -14.45
C VAL A 232 -4.53 -11.12 -13.07
N ALA A 233 -4.77 -12.02 -12.12
CA ALA A 233 -5.15 -11.66 -10.76
C ALA A 233 -4.12 -10.73 -10.10
N THR A 234 -2.82 -11.00 -10.26
CA THR A 234 -1.76 -10.12 -9.74
C THR A 234 -1.80 -8.72 -10.34
N VAL A 235 -2.02 -8.62 -11.65
CA VAL A 235 -2.11 -7.31 -12.32
C VAL A 235 -3.32 -6.56 -11.80
N VAL A 236 -4.49 -7.21 -11.84
CA VAL A 236 -5.77 -6.65 -11.38
C VAL A 236 -5.66 -6.10 -9.97
N THR A 237 -5.26 -6.93 -9.04
CA THR A 237 -5.30 -6.55 -7.63
C THR A 237 -4.23 -5.55 -7.26
N ARG A 238 -3.06 -5.54 -7.92
CA ARG A 238 -2.01 -4.54 -7.67
C ARG A 238 -2.35 -3.19 -8.27
N SER A 239 -2.81 -3.16 -9.51
CA SER A 239 -3.12 -1.92 -10.23
C SER A 239 -4.39 -1.24 -9.69
N MET A 240 -5.30 -1.99 -9.05
CA MET A 240 -6.50 -1.44 -8.41
C MET A 240 -6.29 -0.96 -6.95
N LEU A 241 -5.12 -1.18 -6.33
CA LEU A 241 -4.90 -0.91 -4.90
C LEU A 241 -5.32 0.50 -4.49
N GLY A 242 -4.88 1.53 -5.22
CA GLY A 242 -5.21 2.92 -4.91
C GLY A 242 -6.67 3.27 -5.14
N PHE A 243 -7.32 2.64 -6.12
CA PHE A 243 -8.76 2.80 -6.33
C PHE A 243 -9.56 2.26 -5.13
N LEU A 244 -9.19 1.07 -4.63
CA LEU A 244 -9.82 0.49 -3.45
C LEU A 244 -9.57 1.34 -2.19
N ASN A 245 -8.35 1.87 -2.04
CA ASN A 245 -8.03 2.81 -0.96
C ASN A 245 -8.86 4.11 -1.05
N ALA A 246 -9.07 4.64 -2.25
CA ALA A 246 -9.89 5.82 -2.48
C ALA A 246 -11.38 5.54 -2.19
N LEU A 247 -11.90 4.37 -2.55
CA LEU A 247 -13.24 3.94 -2.18
C LEU A 247 -13.40 3.84 -0.65
N ALA A 248 -12.40 3.29 0.05
CA ALA A 248 -12.40 3.22 1.50
C ALA A 248 -12.44 4.62 2.14
N PHE A 249 -11.71 5.58 1.56
CA PHE A 249 -11.74 6.99 1.96
C PHE A 249 -13.13 7.62 1.71
N GLY A 250 -13.68 7.53 0.50
CA GLY A 250 -14.97 8.12 0.14
C GLY A 250 -16.15 7.52 0.91
N ALA A 251 -16.05 6.25 1.33
CA ALA A 251 -17.01 5.61 2.22
C ALA A 251 -16.90 6.07 3.70
N THR A 252 -16.15 7.14 3.99
CA THR A 252 -16.06 7.77 5.31
C THR A 252 -17.06 8.92 5.41
N ALA A 253 -17.96 8.86 6.41
CA ALA A 253 -19.09 9.77 6.58
C ALA A 253 -18.76 11.29 6.63
N ASN A 254 -17.49 11.69 6.80
CA ASN A 254 -17.07 13.09 6.79
C ASN A 254 -16.77 13.63 5.37
N VAL A 255 -16.90 12.79 4.35
CA VAL A 255 -16.64 13.11 2.93
C VAL A 255 -17.96 13.11 2.13
N ARG A 256 -19.10 12.93 2.81
CA ARG A 256 -20.45 13.09 2.23
C ARG A 256 -20.99 14.48 2.52
#